data_AF-A0A0Q9KBQ7-F1
#
_entry.id   AF-A0A0Q9KBQ7-F1
#
_cell.length_a   1.000
_cell.length_b   1.000
_cell.length_c   1.000
_cell.angle_alpha   90.00
_cell.angle_beta   90.00
_cell.angle_gamma   90.00
#
_symmetry.space_group_name_H-M   'P 1'
#
loop_
_entity.id
_entity.type
_entity.pdbx_description
1 polymer ?
#
loop_
_entity_poly.entity_id
_entity_poly.type
_entity_poly.pdbx_seq_one_letter_code
_entity_poly.pdbx_strand_id
1 'polypeptide(L)'
;MKYFIYGFNLVYSGNFLADVEVDQYDTARVTMGINPFYFSWQLEPGEAFQTPEAVMVYSGEGLGGMSRIYHKLYRTRLCRGEIAC
;
A
#
# COMPACT_ATOMS: atom_id res chain seq x y z
N MET A 1 -21.89 -15.83 2.00
CA MET A 1 -20.53 -16.39 1.79
C MET A 1 -19.53 -15.28 2.07
N LYS A 2 -18.87 -15.28 3.24
CA LYS A 2 -17.88 -14.25 3.62
C LYS A 2 -16.49 -14.79 3.28
N TYR A 3 -15.74 -14.07 2.47
CA TYR A 3 -14.36 -14.38 2.09
C TYR A 3 -13.44 -13.34 2.72
N PHE A 4 -12.21 -13.76 3.04
CA PHE A 4 -11.20 -12.87 3.57
C PHE A 4 -10.52 -12.11 2.44
N ILE A 5 -10.15 -10.85 2.69
CA ILE A 5 -9.52 -9.97 1.71
C ILE A 5 -8.34 -9.27 2.36
N TYR A 6 -7.24 -9.24 1.63
CA TYR A 6 -6.10 -8.36 1.87
C TYR A 6 -6.12 -7.25 0.81
N GLY A 7 -6.14 -6.01 1.26
CA GLY A 7 -6.02 -4.84 0.39
C GLY A 7 -4.73 -4.10 0.66
N PHE A 8 -4.10 -3.58 -0.38
CA PHE A 8 -2.85 -2.83 -0.31
C PHE A 8 -3.00 -1.49 -1.03
N ASN A 9 -2.46 -0.42 -0.46
CA ASN A 9 -2.39 0.90 -1.07
C ASN A 9 -1.05 1.58 -0.76
N LEU A 10 -0.42 2.18 -1.76
CA LEU A 10 0.81 2.94 -1.57
C LEU A 10 0.47 4.43 -1.46
N VAL A 11 0.89 5.07 -0.37
CA VAL A 11 0.76 6.51 -0.17
C VAL A 11 1.84 7.22 -1.00
N TYR A 12 1.63 7.21 -2.31
CA TYR A 12 2.56 7.77 -3.28
C TYR A 12 1.82 8.12 -4.57
N SER A 13 2.05 9.32 -5.10
CA SER A 13 1.42 9.79 -6.34
C SER A 13 2.31 9.60 -7.58
N GLY A 14 3.54 9.11 -7.40
CA GLY A 14 4.50 8.89 -8.49
C GLY A 14 4.46 7.47 -9.06
N ASN A 15 5.48 7.13 -9.86
CA ASN A 15 5.60 5.81 -10.48
C ASN A 15 5.85 4.71 -9.43
N PHE A 16 4.91 3.78 -9.31
CA PHE A 16 4.96 2.68 -8.36
C PHE A 16 4.86 1.33 -9.07
N LEU A 17 5.31 0.29 -8.39
CA LEU A 17 5.12 -1.10 -8.76
C LEU A 17 4.34 -1.79 -7.64
N ALA A 18 3.32 -2.55 -8.00
CA ALA A 18 2.63 -3.48 -7.12
C ALA A 18 2.61 -4.84 -7.81
N ASP A 19 3.24 -5.82 -7.19
CA ASP A 19 3.49 -7.13 -7.78
C ASP A 19 3.09 -8.25 -6.81
N VAL A 20 2.63 -9.37 -7.37
CA VAL A 20 2.27 -10.57 -6.62
C VAL A 20 2.92 -11.77 -7.29
N GLU A 21 3.89 -12.34 -6.61
CA GLU A 21 4.60 -13.54 -7.06
C GLU A 21 4.12 -14.73 -6.24
N VAL A 22 3.80 -15.84 -6.91
CA VAL A 22 3.50 -17.12 -6.26
C VAL A 22 4.67 -18.04 -6.53
N ASP A 23 5.31 -18.51 -5.45
CA ASP A 23 6.45 -19.41 -5.57
C ASP A 23 6.02 -20.87 -5.84
N GLN A 24 7.02 -21.72 -6.07
CA GLN A 24 6.83 -23.16 -6.29
C GLN A 24 6.26 -23.93 -5.08
N TYR A 25 6.14 -23.28 -3.92
CA TYR A 25 5.56 -23.82 -2.68
C TYR A 25 4.18 -23.24 -2.39
N ASP A 26 3.51 -22.68 -3.41
CA ASP A 26 2.18 -22.06 -3.32
C ASP A 26 2.11 -20.89 -2.31
N THR A 27 3.24 -20.23 -2.05
CA THR A 27 3.30 -19.06 -1.17
C THR A 27 3.24 -17.78 -2.01
N ALA A 28 2.26 -16.93 -1.73
CA ALA A 28 2.13 -15.62 -2.38
C ALA A 28 2.93 -14.55 -1.63
N ARG A 29 3.83 -13.86 -2.35
CA ARG A 29 4.53 -12.66 -1.90
C ARG A 29 3.97 -11.44 -2.61
N VAL A 30 3.47 -10.48 -1.84
CA VAL A 30 3.03 -9.18 -2.35
C VAL A 30 4.13 -8.16 -2.10
N THR A 31 4.56 -7.46 -3.16
CA THR A 31 5.56 -6.40 -3.09
C THR A 31 4.98 -5.10 -3.64
N MET A 32 5.13 -3.99 -2.93
CA MET A 32 4.64 -2.70 -3.38
C MET A 32 5.60 -1.58 -2.97
N GLY A 33 5.92 -0.69 -3.90
CA GLY A 33 6.87 0.39 -3.65
C GLY A 33 7.16 1.23 -4.89
N ILE A 34 8.22 2.02 -4.83
CA ILE A 34 8.69 2.81 -5.97
C ILE A 34 9.13 1.86 -7.09
N ASN A 35 8.74 2.17 -8.33
CA ASN A 35 9.12 1.38 -9.48
C ASN A 35 10.64 1.45 -9.73
N PRO A 36 11.37 0.32 -9.71
CA PRO A 36 12.83 0.31 -9.83
C PRO A 36 13.35 0.62 -11.25
N PHE A 37 12.52 0.51 -12.30
CA PHE A 37 12.99 0.60 -13.68
C PHE A 37 13.45 2.01 -14.10
N TYR A 38 12.91 3.06 -13.47
CA TYR A 38 13.23 4.46 -13.75
C TYR A 38 13.61 5.24 -12.48
N PHE A 39 14.04 4.54 -11.42
CA PHE A 39 14.36 5.17 -10.14
C PHE A 39 15.81 4.88 -9.75
N SER A 40 16.59 5.95 -9.61
CA SER A 40 17.92 5.93 -9.01
C SER A 40 18.01 7.04 -7.97
N TRP A 41 18.60 6.72 -6.82
CA TRP A 41 18.84 7.69 -5.75
C TRP A 41 20.27 7.50 -5.25
N GLN A 42 21.09 8.54 -5.41
CA GLN A 42 22.45 8.57 -4.87
C GLN A 42 22.38 9.10 -3.44
N LEU A 43 23.04 8.39 -2.51
CA LEU A 43 23.13 8.80 -1.11
C LEU A 43 24.58 9.15 -0.78
N GLU A 44 24.81 10.39 -0.39
CA GLU A 44 26.09 10.82 0.15
C GLU A 44 26.24 10.42 1.63
N PRO A 45 27.47 10.42 2.19
CA PRO A 45 27.68 10.07 3.58
C PRO A 45 26.84 10.94 4.53
N GLY A 46 25.98 10.29 5.32
CA GLY A 46 25.09 10.97 6.27
C GLY A 46 23.69 11.28 5.73
N GLU A 47 23.43 11.05 4.44
CA GLU A 47 22.08 11.15 3.88
C GLU A 47 21.23 9.92 4.20
N ALA A 48 19.91 10.11 4.20
CA ALA A 48 18.94 9.05 4.42
C ALA A 48 17.88 9.08 3.32
N PHE A 49 17.43 7.90 2.90
CA PHE A 49 16.32 7.74 1.97
C PHE A 49 15.10 7.19 2.69
N GLN A 50 13.95 7.83 2.51
CA GLN A 50 12.67 7.39 3.06
C GLN A 50 11.78 6.91 1.93
N THR A 51 11.36 5.64 1.98
CA THR A 51 10.37 5.09 1.04
C THR A 51 8.96 5.58 1.38
N PRO A 52 8.06 5.64 0.39
CA PRO A 52 6.64 5.90 0.64
C PRO A 52 6.02 4.84 1.55
N GLU A 53 4.96 5.22 2.25
CA GLU A 53 4.27 4.34 3.19
C GLU A 53 3.29 3.41 2.45
N ALA A 54 3.33 2.12 2.75
CA ALA A 54 2.36 1.15 2.29
C ALA A 54 1.29 0.91 3.37
N VAL A 55 0.03 1.13 3.02
CA VAL A 55 -1.14 0.82 3.84
C VAL A 55 -1.63 -0.58 3.49
N MET A 56 -1.79 -1.42 4.51
CA MET A 56 -2.36 -2.76 4.39
C MET A 56 -3.63 -2.88 5.24
N VAL A 57 -4.67 -3.50 4.67
CA VAL A 57 -5.95 -3.75 5.33
C VAL A 57 -6.33 -5.21 5.17
N TYR A 58 -6.83 -5.81 6.24
CA TYR A 58 -7.47 -7.13 6.24
C TYR A 58 -8.96 -7.00 6.57
N SER A 59 -9.81 -7.76 5.87
CA SER A 59 -11.25 -7.85 6.15
C SER A 59 -11.74 -9.29 6.01
N GLY A 60 -12.33 -9.83 7.08
CA GLY A 60 -13.08 -11.10 7.04
C GLY A 60 -14.53 -10.95 6.55
N GLU A 61 -14.96 -9.74 6.20
CA GLU A 61 -16.35 -9.43 5.82
C GLU A 61 -16.53 -9.16 4.32
N GLY A 62 -15.58 -9.61 3.50
CA GLY A 62 -15.55 -9.32 2.07
C GLY A 62 -15.23 -7.85 1.76
N LEU A 63 -15.51 -7.45 0.51
CA LEU A 63 -15.10 -6.16 -0.06
C LEU A 63 -15.71 -4.97 0.68
N GLY A 64 -16.98 -5.08 1.07
CA GLY A 64 -17.66 -4.01 1.80
C GLY A 64 -17.01 -3.67 3.14
N GLY A 65 -16.54 -4.69 3.88
CA GLY A 65 -15.78 -4.49 5.12
C GLY A 65 -14.44 -3.81 4.87
N MET A 66 -13.71 -4.27 3.85
CA MET A 66 -12.42 -3.70 3.46
C MET A 66 -12.56 -2.22 3.08
N SER A 67 -13.54 -1.87 2.23
CA SER A 67 -13.79 -0.50 1.81
C SER A 67 -14.06 0.42 3.01
N ARG A 68 -14.91 0.00 3.97
CA ARG A 68 -15.19 0.80 5.18
C ARG A 68 -13.95 1.06 6.01
N ILE A 69 -13.06 0.07 6.15
CA ILE A 69 -11.79 0.23 6.87
C ILE A 69 -10.90 1.25 6.15
N TYR A 70 -10.78 1.16 4.82
CA TYR A 70 -10.02 2.12 4.01
C TYR A 70 -10.57 3.55 4.14
N HIS A 71 -11.87 3.75 3.94
CA HIS A 71 -12.49 5.06 4.06
C HIS A 71 -12.27 5.68 5.45
N LYS A 72 -12.39 4.89 6.52
CA LYS A 72 -12.12 5.36 7.88
C LYS A 72 -10.65 5.76 8.04
N LEU A 73 -9.71 4.96 7.53
CA LEU A 73 -8.29 5.24 7.63
C LEU A 73 -7.92 6.54 6.90
N TYR A 74 -8.35 6.68 5.64
CA TYR A 74 -8.05 7.87 4.86
C TYR A 74 -8.60 9.15 5.48
N ARG A 75 -9.84 9.12 5.97
CA ARG A 75 -10.47 10.27 6.63
C ARG A 75 -9.82 10.66 7.95
N THR A 76 -9.30 9.69 8.72
CA THR A 76 -8.80 9.96 10.08
C THR A 76 -7.30 10.20 10.15
N ARG A 77 -6.52 9.69 9.20
CA ARG A 77 -5.04 9.68 9.30
C ARG A 77 -4.30 10.18 8.06
N LEU A 78 -4.97 10.31 6.92
CA LEU A 78 -4.30 10.66 5.65
C LEU A 78 -4.76 12.01 5.09
N CYS A 79 -6.07 12.23 5.01
CA CYS A 79 -6.65 13.51 4.61
C CYS A 79 -6.66 14.47 5.81
N ARG A 80 -5.81 15.51 5.78
CA ARG A 80 -5.72 16.54 6.83
C ARG A 80 -6.59 17.79 6.56
N GLY A 81 -7.44 17.79 5.54
CA GLY A 81 -8.32 18.92 5.20
C GLY A 81 -9.64 18.90 5.98
N GLU A 82 -10.13 20.06 6.40
CA GLU A 82 -11.44 20.23 7.08
C GLU A 82 -12.64 19.80 6.25
N ILE A 83 -12.45 19.59 4.94
CA ILE A 83 -13.44 19.14 3.98
C ILE A 83 -12.96 17.82 3.35
N ALA A 84 -13.00 16.73 4.11
CA ALA A 84 -12.84 15.39 3.55
C ALA A 84 -14.23 14.86 3.14
N CYS A 85 -14.43 14.69 1.84
CA CYS A 85 -15.65 14.24 1.12
C CYS A 85 -16.45 13.16 1.88
#